data_AF-A0A7Z8DXT3-F1
#
_entry.id   AF-A0A7Z8DXT3-F1
#
_cell.length_a   1.000
_cell.length_b   1.000
_cell.length_c   1.000
_cell.angle_alpha   90.00
_cell.angle_beta   90.00
_cell.angle_gamma   90.00
#
_symmetry.space_group_name_H-M   'P 1'
#
loop_
_entity.id
_entity.type
_entity.pdbx_description
1 polymer ?
#
loop_
_entity_poly.entity_id
_entity_poly.type
_entity_poly.pdbx_seq_one_letter_code
_entity_poly.pdbx_strand_id
1 'polypeptide(L)'
;MEVIDKETDSIQAKSNSAVLSYIYEQSGFSIDLNKCFVRLFNNASGINAVYDYDQIREINYTLPNTDFGDAEICILTSGSNNALWKFTVKSEGSERVCERWINIFDEQIFNSI
;
A
#
# COMPACT_ATOMS: atom_id res chain seq x y z
N MET A 1 -41.47 39.14 -3.43
CA MET A 1 -41.67 37.72 -3.09
C MET A 1 -41.63 36.96 -4.39
N GLU A 2 -40.54 36.25 -4.63
CA GLU A 2 -40.47 35.04 -5.45
C GLU A 2 -39.29 34.26 -4.85
N VAL A 3 -39.61 33.11 -4.27
CA VAL A 3 -38.65 32.14 -3.74
C VAL A 3 -38.38 31.18 -4.90
N ILE A 4 -37.11 30.89 -5.18
CA ILE A 4 -36.73 29.78 -6.06
C ILE A 4 -35.70 28.93 -5.32
N ASP A 5 -36.04 27.65 -5.18
CA ASP A 5 -35.37 26.60 -4.43
C ASP A 5 -34.14 25.99 -5.13
N LYS A 6 -33.20 25.56 -4.27
CA LYS A 6 -32.33 24.36 -4.26
C LYS A 6 -31.62 23.74 -5.49
N GLU A 7 -30.36 23.35 -5.17
CA GLU A 7 -29.57 22.16 -5.60
C GLU A 7 -29.15 22.08 -7.09
N THR A 8 -27.98 21.57 -7.51
CA THR A 8 -26.75 20.97 -6.97
C THR A 8 -25.71 20.99 -8.10
N ASP A 9 -24.49 20.51 -7.84
CA ASP A 9 -23.47 20.04 -8.81
C ASP A 9 -22.51 21.12 -9.35
N SER A 10 -21.19 21.03 -9.18
CA SER A 10 -20.37 19.82 -9.13
C SER A 10 -19.04 20.10 -8.40
N ILE A 11 -18.75 19.34 -7.35
CA ILE A 11 -17.35 19.08 -6.98
C ILE A 11 -16.91 17.92 -7.87
N GLN A 12 -16.36 18.21 -9.05
CA GLN A 12 -15.82 17.16 -9.90
C GLN A 12 -14.45 17.55 -10.45
N ALA A 13 -13.43 17.29 -9.64
CA ALA A 13 -12.13 16.88 -10.12
C ALA A 13 -11.55 15.85 -9.12
N LYS A 14 -12.24 14.72 -8.97
CA LYS A 14 -11.66 13.51 -8.36
C LYS A 14 -10.48 13.12 -9.27
N SER A 15 -9.25 13.28 -8.78
CA SER A 15 -8.07 12.90 -9.54
C SER A 15 -8.14 11.40 -9.86
N ASN A 16 -8.33 11.03 -11.12
CA ASN A 16 -8.54 9.67 -11.60
C ASN A 16 -7.29 8.74 -11.53
N SER A 17 -6.30 9.06 -10.71
CA SER A 17 -5.15 8.19 -10.46
C SER A 17 -4.71 8.31 -9.01
N ALA A 18 -5.36 7.54 -8.13
CA ALA A 18 -4.93 7.42 -6.75
C ALA A 18 -4.12 6.12 -6.61
N VAL A 19 -2.90 6.13 -7.14
CA VAL A 19 -1.92 5.06 -6.89
C VAL A 19 -1.06 5.50 -5.72
N LEU A 20 -1.01 4.67 -4.67
CA LEU A 20 -0.10 4.85 -3.53
C LEU A 20 1.07 3.89 -3.73
N SER A 21 2.31 4.32 -3.50
CA SER A 21 3.48 3.43 -3.66
C SER A 21 4.58 3.67 -2.65
N TYR A 22 5.23 2.58 -2.25
CA TYR A 22 6.50 2.59 -1.54
C TYR A 22 7.58 1.97 -2.43
N ILE A 23 8.71 2.65 -2.58
CA ILE A 23 9.87 2.16 -3.34
C ILE A 23 11.13 2.51 -2.57
N TYR A 24 11.96 1.51 -2.33
CA TYR A 24 13.30 1.69 -1.80
C TYR A 24 14.27 0.78 -2.56
N GLU A 25 15.38 1.38 -3.01
CA GLU A 25 16.33 0.75 -3.94
C GLU A 25 15.64 0.14 -5.17
N GLN A 26 15.64 -1.19 -5.27
CA GLN A 26 15.11 -1.95 -6.42
C GLN A 26 13.83 -2.71 -6.08
N SER A 27 13.24 -2.54 -4.89
CA SER A 27 12.04 -3.26 -4.47
C SER A 27 10.99 -2.32 -3.90
N GLY A 28 9.75 -2.81 -3.87
CA GLY A 28 8.64 -2.04 -3.33
C GLY A 28 7.29 -2.59 -3.73
N PHE A 29 6.28 -1.76 -3.48
CA PHE A 29 4.90 -2.09 -3.78
C PHE A 29 4.08 -0.86 -4.16
N SER A 30 2.98 -1.09 -4.87
CA SER A 30 1.99 -0.06 -5.19
C SER A 30 0.57 -0.57 -5.01
N ILE A 31 -0.31 0.28 -4.52
CA ILE A 31 -1.74 0.04 -4.35
C ILE A 31 -2.47 0.89 -5.38
N ASP A 32 -3.18 0.26 -6.31
CA ASP A 32 -4.05 0.96 -7.26
C ASP A 32 -5.47 1.00 -6.70
N LEU A 33 -5.86 2.14 -6.12
CA LEU A 33 -7.16 2.32 -5.48
C LEU A 33 -8.34 2.26 -6.47
N ASN A 34 -8.09 2.49 -7.75
CA ASN A 34 -9.14 2.45 -8.77
C ASN A 34 -9.38 1.02 -9.28
N LYS A 35 -8.32 0.23 -9.36
CA LYS A 35 -8.35 -1.15 -9.89
C LYS A 35 -8.35 -2.21 -8.79
N CYS A 36 -8.27 -1.81 -7.52
CA CYS A 36 -8.32 -2.68 -6.34
C CYS A 36 -7.30 -3.82 -6.36
N PHE A 37 -6.05 -3.52 -6.78
CA PHE A 37 -4.95 -4.47 -6.70
C PHE A 37 -3.72 -3.86 -6.04
N VAL A 38 -2.89 -4.74 -5.48
CA VAL A 38 -1.55 -4.45 -5.01
C VAL A 38 -0.53 -5.10 -5.94
N ARG A 39 0.43 -4.31 -6.41
CA ARG A 39 1.61 -4.82 -7.12
C ARG A 39 2.77 -4.91 -6.15
N LEU A 40 3.43 -6.06 -6.10
CA LEU A 40 4.64 -6.32 -5.33
C LEU A 40 5.78 -6.62 -6.29
N PHE A 41 6.93 -5.96 -6.13
CA PHE A 41 8.03 -6.12 -7.09
C PHE A 41 9.42 -6.06 -6.46
N ASN A 42 10.35 -6.74 -7.11
CA ASN A 42 11.78 -6.66 -6.90
C ASN A 42 12.47 -6.68 -8.27
N ASN A 43 12.94 -5.51 -8.69
CA ASN A 43 13.60 -5.30 -9.98
C ASN A 43 14.98 -5.96 -10.04
N ALA A 44 15.67 -6.14 -8.90
CA ALA A 44 16.97 -6.80 -8.86
C ALA A 44 16.85 -8.29 -9.21
N SER A 45 15.76 -8.94 -8.80
CA SER A 45 15.44 -10.33 -9.17
C SER A 45 14.52 -10.45 -10.38
N GLY A 46 14.04 -9.34 -10.95
CA GLY A 46 13.10 -9.31 -12.07
C GLY A 46 11.69 -9.80 -11.73
N ILE A 47 11.36 -9.93 -10.44
CA ILE A 47 10.06 -10.45 -9.98
C ILE A 47 9.06 -9.28 -9.90
N ASN A 48 7.88 -9.48 -10.48
CA ASN A 48 6.78 -8.52 -10.45
C ASN A 48 5.45 -9.29 -10.42
N ALA A 49 4.70 -9.15 -9.33
CA ALA A 49 3.45 -9.84 -9.11
C ALA A 49 2.33 -8.86 -8.79
N VAL A 50 1.11 -9.23 -9.16
CA VAL A 50 -0.11 -8.47 -8.90
C VAL A 50 -1.06 -9.35 -8.11
N TYR A 51 -1.65 -8.78 -7.07
CA TYR A 51 -2.57 -9.44 -6.15
C TYR A 51 -3.81 -8.58 -6.01
N ASP A 52 -4.98 -9.20 -6.11
CA ASP A 52 -6.23 -8.54 -5.72
C ASP A 52 -6.24 -8.30 -4.21
N TYR A 53 -7.06 -7.35 -3.75
CA TYR A 53 -7.11 -6.98 -2.32
C TYR A 53 -7.41 -8.17 -1.40
N ASP A 54 -8.33 -9.06 -1.79
CA ASP A 54 -8.70 -10.27 -1.05
C ASP A 54 -7.56 -11.31 -0.99
N GLN A 55 -6.56 -11.15 -1.85
CA GLN A 55 -5.35 -11.97 -1.84
C GLN A 55 -4.28 -11.44 -0.89
N ILE A 56 -4.40 -10.22 -0.37
CA ILE A 56 -3.55 -9.71 0.71
C ILE A 56 -4.08 -10.24 2.03
N ARG A 57 -3.26 -11.00 2.76
CA ARG A 57 -3.66 -11.65 4.01
C ARG A 57 -3.27 -10.83 5.23
N GLU A 58 -2.07 -10.27 5.20
CA GLU A 58 -1.47 -9.62 6.35
C GLU A 58 -0.40 -8.66 5.88
N ILE A 59 -0.26 -7.56 6.61
CA ILE A 59 0.88 -6.67 6.55
C ILE A 59 1.39 -6.43 7.97
N ASN A 60 2.70 -6.47 8.14
CA ASN A 60 3.38 -6.14 9.38
C ASN A 60 4.70 -5.45 9.07
N TYR A 61 5.41 -5.05 10.11
CA TYR A 61 6.80 -4.60 9.98
C TYR A 61 7.68 -5.12 11.10
N THR A 62 8.98 -5.14 10.85
CA THR A 62 10.02 -5.39 11.83
C THR A 62 10.88 -4.14 11.95
N LEU A 63 11.24 -3.78 13.18
CA LEU A 63 12.25 -2.75 13.44
C LEU A 63 13.57 -3.43 13.80
N PRO A 64 14.72 -2.82 13.45
CA PRO A 64 16.00 -3.33 13.89
C PRO A 64 16.12 -3.19 15.42
N ASN A 65 16.57 -4.26 16.07
CA ASN A 65 16.77 -4.29 17.53
C ASN A 65 18.14 -3.71 17.95
N THR A 66 18.93 -3.25 17.00
CA THR A 66 20.29 -2.72 17.17
C THR A 66 20.48 -1.53 16.24
N ASP A 67 21.56 -0.78 16.44
CA ASP A 67 21.96 0.32 15.53
C ASP A 67 22.36 -0.17 14.11
N PHE A 68 22.36 -1.49 13.89
CA PHE A 68 22.77 -2.15 12.66
C PHE A 68 21.66 -3.05 12.15
N GLY A 69 20.94 -2.58 11.14
CA GLY A 69 19.88 -3.32 10.48
C GLY A 69 18.86 -2.35 9.87
N ASP A 70 18.16 -2.81 8.84
CA ASP A 70 17.08 -2.04 8.25
C ASP A 70 15.73 -2.53 8.79
N ALA A 71 14.78 -1.62 8.91
CA ALA A 71 13.40 -2.01 9.14
C ALA A 71 12.85 -2.70 7.88
N GLU A 72 11.89 -3.60 8.03
CA GLU A 72 11.27 -4.29 6.90
C GLU A 72 9.75 -4.19 6.99
N ILE A 73 9.09 -3.90 5.87
CA ILE A 73 7.65 -4.16 5.70
C ILE A 73 7.50 -5.57 5.14
N CYS A 74 6.68 -6.37 5.81
CA CYS A 74 6.36 -7.74 5.43
C CYS A 74 4.91 -7.83 4.94
N ILE A 75 4.69 -8.37 3.75
CA ILE A 75 3.35 -8.60 3.19
C ILE A 75 3.17 -10.09 2.94
N LEU A 76 2.16 -10.68 3.57
CA LEU A 76 1.74 -12.06 3.32
C LEU A 76 0.60 -12.05 2.31
N THR A 77 0.75 -12.84 1.26
CA THR A 77 -0.25 -13.00 0.21
C THR A 77 -0.81 -14.42 0.23
N SER A 78 -2.03 -14.58 -0.27
CA SER A 78 -2.63 -15.89 -0.54
C SER A 78 -2.47 -16.30 -1.99
N GLY A 79 -2.42 -17.60 -2.23
CA GLY A 79 -2.17 -18.19 -3.54
C GLY A 79 -1.51 -19.56 -3.40
N SER A 80 -1.01 -20.12 -4.51
CA SER A 80 -0.48 -21.49 -4.56
C SER A 80 0.65 -21.78 -3.57
N ASN A 81 1.36 -20.76 -3.07
CA ASN A 81 2.49 -20.93 -2.15
C ASN A 81 2.47 -20.03 -0.89
N ASN A 82 1.42 -19.23 -0.65
CA ASN A 82 1.40 -18.19 0.40
C ASN A 82 2.71 -17.39 0.47
N ALA A 83 2.95 -16.48 -0.50
CA ALA A 83 4.22 -15.79 -0.59
C ALA A 83 4.36 -14.69 0.48
N LEU A 84 5.48 -14.74 1.21
CA LEU A 84 5.92 -13.67 2.11
C LEU A 84 6.88 -12.74 1.35
N TRP A 85 6.49 -11.48 1.23
CA TRP A 85 7.30 -10.43 0.63
C TRP A 85 7.91 -9.55 1.71
N LYS A 86 9.19 -9.22 1.56
CA LYS A 86 9.93 -8.35 2.48
C LYS A 86 10.50 -7.17 1.73
N PHE A 87 10.24 -5.97 2.25
CA PHE A 87 10.68 -4.71 1.67
C PHE A 87 11.46 -3.93 2.71
N THR A 88 12.76 -3.78 2.46
CA THR A 88 13.64 -2.94 3.26
C THR A 88 13.12 -1.50 3.26
N VAL A 89 13.11 -0.90 4.45
CA VAL A 89 12.69 0.48 4.66
C VAL A 89 13.90 1.34 4.96
N LYS A 90 13.99 2.51 4.30
CA LYS A 90 15.02 3.51 4.58
C LYS A 90 15.09 3.77 6.10
N SER A 91 16.29 3.65 6.66
CA SER A 91 16.55 3.69 8.11
C SER A 91 16.03 4.97 8.81
N GLU A 92 16.14 6.11 8.15
CA GLU A 92 15.69 7.40 8.70
C GLU A 92 14.15 7.48 8.79
N GLY A 93 13.63 7.52 10.02
CA GLY A 93 12.19 7.60 10.27
C GLY A 93 11.43 6.32 9.88
N SER A 94 12.13 5.18 9.82
CA SER A 94 11.60 3.89 9.36
C SER A 94 10.32 3.48 10.08
N GLU A 95 10.27 3.60 11.42
CA GLU A 95 9.06 3.31 12.22
C GLU A 95 7.84 4.09 11.74
N ARG A 96 7.99 5.40 11.52
CA ARG A 96 6.88 6.24 11.03
C ARG A 96 6.44 5.86 9.62
N VAL A 97 7.39 5.45 8.77
CA VAL A 97 7.09 4.97 7.42
C VAL A 97 6.33 3.65 7.48
N CYS A 98 6.78 2.70 8.29
CA CYS A 98 6.11 1.43 8.51
C CYS A 98 4.68 1.63 9.02
N GLU A 99 4.51 2.35 10.13
CA GLU A 99 3.21 2.67 10.73
C GLU A 99 2.26 3.33 9.73
N ARG A 100 2.76 4.26 8.92
CA ARG A 100 1.95 4.89 7.88
C ARG A 100 1.44 3.86 6.86
N TRP A 101 2.26 2.91 6.45
CA TRP A 101 1.86 1.89 5.49
C TRP A 101 0.91 0.86 6.08
N ILE A 102 1.08 0.45 7.35
CA ILE A 102 0.09 -0.39 8.03
C ILE A 102 -1.29 0.28 8.00
N ASN A 103 -1.37 1.55 8.43
CA ASN A 103 -2.63 2.30 8.42
C ASN A 103 -3.26 2.43 7.02
N ILE A 104 -2.45 2.65 5.98
CA ILE A 104 -2.95 2.72 4.60
C ILE A 104 -3.52 1.36 4.16
N PHE A 105 -2.88 0.25 4.48
CA PHE A 105 -3.40 -1.08 4.15
C PHE A 105 -4.69 -1.37 4.91
N ASP A 106 -4.76 -1.03 6.19
CA ASP A 106 -5.97 -1.16 7.00
C ASP A 106 -7.15 -0.37 6.39
N GLU A 107 -6.93 0.91 6.11
CA GLU A 107 -7.98 1.78 5.56
C GLU A 107 -8.41 1.41 4.15
N GLN A 108 -7.45 1.13 3.26
CA GLN A 108 -7.71 1.04 1.82
C GLN A 108 -7.94 -0.39 1.33
N ILE A 109 -7.45 -1.39 2.06
CA ILE A 109 -7.52 -2.79 1.64
C ILE A 109 -8.40 -3.56 2.61
N PHE A 110 -8.00 -3.68 3.88
CA PHE A 110 -8.70 -4.58 4.81
C PHE A 110 -10.09 -4.09 5.21
N ASN A 111 -10.31 -2.78 5.32
CA ASN A 111 -11.63 -2.20 5.57
C ASN A 111 -12.51 -2.10 4.30
N SER A 112 -11.96 -2.43 3.13
CA SER A 112 -12.67 -2.36 1.84
C SER A 112 -13.18 -3.72 1.34
N ILE A 113 -12.86 -4.81 2.04
CA ILE A 113 -13.28 -6.19 1.74
C ILE A 113 -14.42 -6.58 2.67
#